data_AF-A0A2R5L306-F1
#
_entry.id   AF-A0A2R5L306-F1
#
_cell.length_a   1.000
_cell.length_b   1.000
_cell.length_c   1.000
_cell.angle_alpha   90.00
_cell.angle_beta   90.00
_cell.angle_gamma   90.00
#
_symmetry.space_group_name_H-M   'P 1'
#
loop_
_entity.id
_entity.type
_entity.pdbx_description
1 polymer ?
#
loop_
_entity_poly.entity_id
_entity_poly.type
_entity_poly.pdbx_seq_one_letter_code
_entity_poly.pdbx_strand_id
1 'polypeptide(L)'
;LGKLFEELERTKKELFEEGYFDSENKLPIPKLPQNIGIVTSGTGAAVKDIINTAKLRYENINIYVYPAKVQGIGSEEEIIKGIKILDNMDIIDLIIAGRGGGSVEDLWSFNKKKVALAYFNTKTPIVSAVGHEIDHLLTDLTADLRASTPTHAAELVVPRKDLLIEKLEERRKNLNTNLLSNLKEKKK
;
A
#
# COMPACT_ATOMS: atom_id res chain seq x y z
N LEU A 1 20.11 -21.45 6.58
CA LEU A 1 19.40 -20.65 5.56
C LEU A 1 19.24 -21.36 4.20
N GLY A 2 20.18 -22.19 3.72
CA GLY A 2 20.11 -22.81 2.38
C GLY A 2 18.79 -23.49 2.01
N LYS A 3 18.28 -24.42 2.84
CA LYS A 3 16.98 -25.09 2.61
C LYS A 3 15.79 -24.12 2.55
N LEU A 4 15.85 -23.05 3.32
CA LEU A 4 14.78 -22.06 3.43
C LEU A 4 14.70 -21.20 2.16
N PHE A 5 15.86 -20.84 1.59
CA PHE A 5 15.95 -20.17 0.30
C PHE A 5 15.56 -21.09 -0.86
N GLU A 6 15.93 -22.37 -0.82
CA GLU A 6 15.49 -23.34 -1.82
C GLU A 6 13.96 -23.50 -1.84
N GLU A 7 13.34 -23.55 -0.66
CA GLU A 7 11.88 -23.58 -0.53
C GLU A 7 11.22 -22.29 -1.04
N LEU A 8 11.84 -21.13 -0.77
CA LEU A 8 11.38 -19.83 -1.26
C LEU A 8 11.42 -19.77 -2.80
N GLU A 9 12.53 -20.16 -3.42
CA GLU A 9 12.66 -20.16 -4.88
C GLU A 9 11.66 -21.12 -5.53
N ARG A 10 11.45 -22.30 -4.94
CA ARG A 10 10.40 -23.23 -5.39
C ARG A 10 9.01 -22.60 -5.31
N THR A 11 8.69 -21.95 -4.19
CA THR A 11 7.39 -21.28 -3.97
C THR A 11 7.20 -20.11 -4.92
N LYS A 12 8.25 -19.33 -5.16
CA LYS A 12 8.25 -18.20 -6.08
C LYS A 12 8.01 -18.67 -7.51
N LYS A 13 8.66 -19.76 -7.93
CA LYS A 13 8.43 -20.38 -9.24
C LYS A 13 7.00 -20.89 -9.38
N GLU A 14 6.48 -21.60 -8.38
CA GLU A 14 5.10 -22.10 -8.36
C GLU A 14 4.08 -20.96 -8.50
N LEU A 15 4.19 -19.92 -7.66
CA LEU A 15 3.28 -18.76 -7.71
C LEU A 15 3.40 -17.97 -9.03
N PHE A 16 4.59 -17.91 -9.62
CA PHE A 16 4.80 -17.31 -10.94
C PHE A 16 4.11 -18.12 -12.04
N GLU A 17 4.26 -19.44 -12.05
CA GLU A 17 3.60 -20.33 -13.01
C GLU A 17 2.06 -20.31 -12.88
N GLU A 18 1.56 -20.08 -11.66
CA GLU A 18 0.13 -19.91 -11.37
C GLU A 18 -0.40 -18.49 -11.69
N GLY A 19 0.44 -17.55 -12.13
CA GLY A 19 0.05 -16.19 -12.55
C GLY A 19 -0.18 -15.18 -11.41
N TYR A 20 0.20 -15.51 -10.18
CA TYR A 20 -0.02 -14.64 -9.00
C TYR A 20 0.79 -13.34 -9.04
N PHE A 21 1.78 -13.22 -9.93
CA PHE A 21 2.62 -12.03 -10.07
C PHE A 21 2.22 -11.16 -11.26
N ASP A 22 1.25 -11.61 -12.07
CA ASP A 22 0.87 -10.91 -13.28
C ASP A 22 0.24 -9.56 -12.96
N SER A 23 0.73 -8.51 -13.63
CA SER A 23 0.25 -7.15 -13.42
C SER A 23 -1.23 -6.95 -13.76
N GLU A 24 -1.80 -7.82 -14.60
CA GLU A 24 -3.21 -7.78 -14.99
C GLU A 24 -4.15 -8.14 -13.84
N ASN A 25 -3.66 -8.89 -12.85
CA ASN A 25 -4.42 -9.28 -11.66
C ASN A 25 -4.39 -8.22 -10.56
N LYS A 26 -3.55 -7.18 -10.70
CA LYS A 26 -3.36 -6.15 -9.67
C LYS A 26 -4.47 -5.11 -9.72
N LEU A 27 -5.01 -4.79 -8.55
CA LEU A 27 -6.04 -3.77 -8.39
C LEU A 27 -5.44 -2.36 -8.54
N PRO A 28 -6.17 -1.43 -9.17
CA PRO A 28 -5.69 -0.06 -9.31
C PRO A 28 -5.72 0.68 -7.95
N ILE A 29 -4.65 1.40 -7.67
CA ILE A 29 -4.54 2.22 -6.45
C ILE A 29 -5.44 3.47 -6.56
N PRO A 30 -6.31 3.75 -5.58
CA PRO A 30 -7.14 4.95 -5.59
C PRO A 30 -6.28 6.21 -5.61
N LYS A 31 -6.66 7.20 -6.43
CA LYS A 31 -5.93 8.48 -6.53
C LYS A 31 -6.01 9.35 -5.27
N LEU A 32 -7.07 9.15 -4.49
CA LEU A 32 -7.35 9.90 -3.26
C LEU A 32 -8.11 8.99 -2.27
N PRO A 33 -7.42 8.04 -1.62
CA PRO A 33 -8.05 7.21 -0.60
C PRO A 33 -8.47 8.08 0.60
N GLN A 34 -9.67 7.86 1.12
CA GLN A 34 -10.17 8.53 2.32
C GLN A 34 -9.96 7.69 3.57
N ASN A 35 -10.01 6.37 3.46
CA ASN A 35 -9.89 5.42 4.56
C ASN A 35 -8.78 4.42 4.27
N ILE A 36 -7.67 4.53 5.01
CA ILE A 36 -6.50 3.67 4.85
C ILE A 36 -6.43 2.68 6.02
N GLY A 37 -6.44 1.39 5.71
CA GLY A 37 -6.15 0.32 6.65
C GLY A 37 -4.65 0.09 6.78
N ILE A 38 -4.15 -0.14 7.99
CA ILE A 38 -2.73 -0.42 8.26
C ILE A 38 -2.61 -1.72 9.06
N VAL A 39 -1.87 -2.70 8.53
CA VAL A 39 -1.47 -3.92 9.25
C VAL A 39 0.02 -3.85 9.53
N THR A 40 0.38 -3.59 10.78
CA THR A 40 1.79 -3.57 11.20
C THR A 40 1.89 -3.71 12.73
N SER A 41 3.11 -3.67 13.28
CA SER A 41 3.31 -3.63 14.73
C SER A 41 2.62 -2.42 15.34
N GLY A 42 1.75 -2.62 16.33
CA GLY A 42 0.92 -1.55 16.92
C GLY A 42 1.69 -0.45 17.66
N THR A 43 2.93 -0.70 18.08
CA THR A 43 3.74 0.23 18.88
C THR A 43 5.06 0.65 18.20
N GLY A 44 5.35 0.10 17.02
CA GLY A 44 6.63 0.32 16.32
C GLY A 44 6.75 1.66 15.62
N ALA A 45 7.96 1.98 15.14
CA ALA A 45 8.20 3.18 14.33
C ALA A 45 7.38 3.16 13.03
N ALA A 46 7.24 2.00 12.39
CA ALA A 46 6.55 1.84 11.12
C ALA A 46 5.13 2.43 11.08
N VAL A 47 4.30 2.15 12.11
CA VAL A 47 2.93 2.69 12.15
C VAL A 47 2.93 4.21 12.32
N LYS A 48 3.85 4.74 13.13
CA LYS A 48 4.00 6.18 13.37
C LYS A 48 4.49 6.88 12.11
N ASP A 49 5.44 6.29 11.40
CA ASP A 49 6.00 6.83 10.17
C ASP A 49 4.93 6.93 9.07
N ILE A 50 4.10 5.87 8.92
CA ILE A 50 2.97 5.90 8.00
C ILE A 50 1.99 7.00 8.41
N ILE A 51 1.54 7.03 9.67
CA ILE A 51 0.55 8.00 10.15
C ILE A 51 1.04 9.44 9.97
N ASN A 52 2.26 9.73 10.40
CA ASN A 52 2.84 11.08 10.33
C ASN A 52 2.97 11.55 8.88
N THR A 53 3.51 10.69 8.01
CA THR A 53 3.69 11.01 6.59
C THR A 53 2.35 11.22 5.90
N ALA A 54 1.40 10.35 6.16
CA ALA A 54 0.06 10.41 5.60
C ALA A 54 -0.65 11.71 6.04
N LYS A 55 -0.62 12.05 7.33
CA LYS A 55 -1.23 13.27 7.87
C LYS A 55 -0.54 14.55 7.42
N LEU A 56 0.79 14.53 7.24
CA LEU A 56 1.54 15.67 6.71
C LEU A 56 1.13 15.99 5.26
N ARG A 57 0.86 14.96 4.46
CA ARG A 57 0.49 15.12 3.04
C ARG A 57 -0.98 15.45 2.86
N TYR A 58 -1.86 14.84 3.66
CA TYR A 58 -3.29 15.08 3.61
C TYR A 58 -3.94 14.81 4.98
N GLU A 59 -4.22 15.87 5.73
CA GLU A 59 -4.70 15.77 7.11
C GLU A 59 -6.08 15.10 7.27
N ASN A 60 -6.98 15.23 6.28
CA ASN A 60 -8.36 14.75 6.34
C ASN A 60 -8.55 13.25 6.04
N ILE A 61 -7.47 12.48 5.86
CA ILE A 61 -7.59 11.02 5.67
C ILE A 61 -7.89 10.31 7.00
N ASN A 62 -8.68 9.25 6.96
CA ASN A 62 -8.93 8.36 8.08
C ASN A 62 -7.93 7.21 8.05
N ILE A 63 -7.44 6.81 9.22
CA ILE A 63 -6.46 5.74 9.36
C ILE A 63 -7.00 4.71 10.36
N TYR A 64 -7.06 3.45 9.92
CA TYR A 64 -7.52 2.31 10.71
C TYR A 64 -6.34 1.36 10.93
N VAL A 65 -5.91 1.19 12.17
CA VAL A 65 -4.76 0.35 12.49
C VAL A 65 -5.23 -0.98 13.05
N TYR A 66 -4.84 -2.08 12.40
CA TYR A 66 -4.86 -3.40 13.00
C TYR A 66 -3.45 -3.73 13.53
N PRO A 67 -3.25 -3.71 14.86
CA PRO A 67 -1.96 -4.09 15.43
C PRO A 67 -1.74 -5.59 15.27
N ALA A 68 -0.67 -5.97 14.57
CA ALA A 68 -0.30 -7.36 14.34
C ALA A 68 1.17 -7.59 14.69
N LYS A 69 1.47 -8.80 15.15
CA LYS A 69 2.82 -9.34 15.21
C LYS A 69 3.32 -9.54 13.79
N VAL A 70 4.40 -8.85 13.43
CA VAL A 70 4.97 -8.87 12.07
C VAL A 70 6.27 -9.66 11.97
N GLN A 71 6.68 -10.32 13.06
CA GLN A 71 7.92 -11.10 13.12
C GLN A 71 7.82 -12.23 14.15
N GLY A 72 8.62 -13.28 13.97
CA GLY A 72 8.69 -14.40 14.89
C GLY A 72 7.45 -15.31 14.84
N ILE A 73 7.36 -16.24 15.79
CA ILE A 73 6.34 -17.30 15.76
C ILE A 73 4.92 -16.71 15.86
N GLY A 74 4.03 -17.11 14.95
CA GLY A 74 2.62 -16.69 14.93
C GLY A 74 2.34 -15.37 14.18
N SER A 75 3.37 -14.70 13.65
CA SER A 75 3.18 -13.45 12.88
C SER A 75 2.43 -13.68 11.58
N GLU A 76 2.63 -14.83 10.93
CA GLU A 76 1.99 -15.15 9.66
C GLU A 76 0.45 -15.15 9.80
N GLU A 77 -0.06 -15.79 10.85
CA GLU A 77 -1.48 -15.84 11.17
C GLU A 77 -2.05 -14.46 11.54
N GLU A 78 -1.29 -13.66 12.31
CA GLU A 78 -1.73 -12.32 12.70
C GLU A 78 -1.77 -11.35 11.53
N ILE A 79 -0.79 -11.38 10.63
CA ILE A 79 -0.78 -10.58 9.39
C ILE A 79 -2.01 -10.94 8.55
N ILE A 80 -2.22 -12.25 8.29
CA ILE A 80 -3.37 -12.73 7.50
C ILE A 80 -4.70 -12.30 8.13
N LYS A 81 -4.82 -12.42 9.45
CA LYS A 81 -6.02 -12.02 10.18
C LYS A 81 -6.26 -10.51 10.07
N GLY A 82 -5.22 -9.70 10.23
CA GLY A 82 -5.32 -8.25 10.10
C GLY A 82 -5.76 -7.81 8.71
N ILE A 83 -5.15 -8.39 7.67
CA ILE A 83 -5.53 -8.13 6.28
C ILE A 83 -7.00 -8.48 6.06
N LYS A 84 -7.43 -9.70 6.45
CA LYS A 84 -8.82 -10.13 6.29
C LYS A 84 -9.81 -9.25 7.06
N ILE A 85 -9.45 -8.78 8.25
CA ILE A 85 -10.35 -7.93 9.03
C ILE A 85 -10.56 -6.58 8.33
N LEU A 86 -9.48 -5.96 7.84
CA LEU A 86 -9.57 -4.68 7.14
C LEU A 86 -10.23 -4.83 5.75
N ASP A 87 -9.93 -5.90 5.03
CA ASP A 87 -10.52 -6.19 3.70
C ASP A 87 -12.03 -6.47 3.76
N ASN A 88 -12.54 -6.94 4.90
CA ASN A 88 -13.99 -7.13 5.12
C ASN A 88 -14.69 -5.85 5.59
N MET A 89 -13.99 -4.73 5.78
CA MET A 89 -14.60 -3.45 6.10
C MET A 89 -14.84 -2.67 4.81
N ASP A 90 -16.10 -2.58 4.37
CA ASP A 90 -16.49 -1.92 3.11
C ASP A 90 -16.07 -0.43 3.02
N ILE A 91 -15.72 0.18 4.16
CA ILE A 91 -15.26 1.57 4.23
C ILE A 91 -13.79 1.76 3.84
N ILE A 92 -12.97 0.69 3.81
CA ILE A 92 -11.53 0.82 3.59
C ILE A 92 -11.24 0.87 2.09
N ASP A 93 -10.60 1.95 1.65
CA ASP A 93 -10.28 2.19 0.24
C ASP A 93 -8.96 1.51 -0.18
N LEU A 94 -8.05 1.36 0.78
CA LEU A 94 -6.70 0.82 0.54
C LEU A 94 -6.10 0.26 1.84
N ILE A 95 -5.33 -0.82 1.74
CA ILE A 95 -4.59 -1.42 2.85
C ILE A 95 -3.09 -1.23 2.64
N ILE A 96 -2.38 -0.83 3.69
CA ILE A 96 -0.92 -0.87 3.77
C ILE A 96 -0.55 -1.96 4.77
N ALA A 97 0.19 -2.97 4.34
CA ALA A 97 0.61 -4.05 5.21
C ALA A 97 2.12 -4.23 5.13
N GLY A 98 2.79 -4.23 6.29
CA GLY A 98 4.23 -4.38 6.31
C GLY A 98 4.85 -4.14 7.67
N ARG A 99 6.15 -3.84 7.64
CA ARG A 99 7.04 -3.77 8.79
C ARG A 99 8.16 -2.80 8.50
N GLY A 100 8.72 -2.15 9.53
CA GLY A 100 9.92 -1.31 9.38
C GLY A 100 11.21 -2.10 9.66
N GLY A 101 12.10 -2.18 8.67
CA GLY A 101 13.45 -2.75 8.79
C GLY A 101 13.51 -4.20 9.28
N GLY A 102 14.70 -4.77 9.47
CA GLY A 102 14.86 -6.12 10.01
C GLY A 102 15.93 -6.95 9.35
N SER A 103 16.32 -8.04 10.02
CA SER A 103 17.11 -9.11 9.39
C SER A 103 16.26 -9.94 8.42
N VAL A 104 16.88 -10.81 7.64
CA VAL A 104 16.14 -11.70 6.72
C VAL A 104 15.19 -12.63 7.48
N GLU A 105 15.62 -13.12 8.64
CA GLU A 105 14.84 -13.98 9.54
C GLU A 105 13.57 -13.29 10.03
N ASP A 106 13.72 -12.00 10.28
CA ASP A 106 12.72 -11.08 10.77
C ASP A 106 11.62 -10.80 9.73
N LEU A 107 11.99 -10.78 8.46
CA LEU A 107 11.08 -10.57 7.33
C LEU A 107 10.49 -11.89 6.80
N TRP A 108 10.92 -13.03 7.33
CA TRP A 108 10.61 -14.33 6.74
C TRP A 108 9.12 -14.65 6.68
N SER A 109 8.32 -14.09 7.59
CA SER A 109 6.86 -14.23 7.59
C SER A 109 6.22 -13.75 6.28
N PHE A 110 6.81 -12.74 5.63
CA PHE A 110 6.36 -12.18 4.35
C PHE A 110 6.81 -13.01 3.14
N ASN A 111 7.68 -14.01 3.35
CA ASN A 111 8.08 -14.99 2.33
C ASN A 111 7.26 -16.29 2.39
N LYS A 112 6.19 -16.32 3.17
CA LYS A 112 5.35 -17.50 3.34
C LYS A 112 4.23 -17.49 2.32
N LYS A 113 4.05 -18.61 1.61
CA LYS A 113 3.01 -18.77 0.58
C LYS A 113 1.64 -18.29 1.06
N LYS A 114 1.22 -18.70 2.26
CA LYS A 114 -0.09 -18.32 2.82
C LYS A 114 -0.25 -16.82 3.07
N VAL A 115 0.82 -16.10 3.39
CA VAL A 115 0.78 -14.65 3.59
C VAL A 115 0.74 -13.94 2.23
N ALA A 116 1.55 -14.38 1.27
CA ALA A 116 1.52 -13.87 -0.11
C ALA A 116 0.12 -14.04 -0.75
N LEU A 117 -0.48 -15.22 -0.60
CA LEU A 117 -1.86 -15.46 -1.06
C LEU A 117 -2.88 -14.59 -0.32
N ALA A 118 -2.64 -14.23 0.94
CA ALA A 118 -3.54 -13.31 1.65
C ALA A 118 -3.45 -11.87 1.13
N TYR A 119 -2.29 -11.44 0.62
CA TYR A 119 -2.18 -10.17 -0.10
C TYR A 119 -2.93 -10.22 -1.43
N PHE A 120 -2.66 -11.25 -2.24
CA PHE A 120 -3.26 -11.38 -3.57
C PHE A 120 -4.79 -11.49 -3.53
N ASN A 121 -5.36 -12.20 -2.56
CA ASN A 121 -6.79 -12.47 -2.50
C ASN A 121 -7.62 -11.33 -1.85
N THR A 122 -7.03 -10.15 -1.65
CA THR A 122 -7.76 -8.99 -1.14
C THR A 122 -8.73 -8.45 -2.21
N LYS A 123 -9.87 -7.92 -1.76
CA LYS A 123 -10.80 -7.15 -2.61
C LYS A 123 -10.44 -5.67 -2.61
N THR A 124 -9.86 -5.21 -1.52
CA THR A 124 -9.35 -3.85 -1.34
C THR A 124 -7.88 -3.80 -1.74
N PRO A 125 -7.46 -2.83 -2.59
CA PRO A 125 -6.07 -2.73 -3.03
C PRO A 125 -5.08 -2.70 -1.86
N ILE A 126 -4.03 -3.52 -1.93
CA ILE A 126 -3.04 -3.69 -0.87
C ILE A 126 -1.62 -3.30 -1.31
N VAL A 127 -0.94 -2.56 -0.44
CA VAL A 127 0.44 -2.12 -0.62
C VAL A 127 1.36 -2.88 0.33
N SER A 128 2.36 -3.56 -0.22
CA SER A 128 3.45 -4.12 0.58
C SER A 128 4.40 -3.01 1.00
N ALA A 129 4.55 -2.85 2.30
CA ALA A 129 5.37 -1.81 2.92
C ALA A 129 6.47 -2.41 3.82
N VAL A 130 7.01 -3.56 3.42
CA VAL A 130 8.05 -4.28 4.16
C VAL A 130 9.43 -3.79 3.76
N GLY A 131 9.71 -3.87 2.45
CA GLY A 131 10.87 -3.29 1.79
C GLY A 131 12.25 -3.69 2.32
N HIS A 132 12.98 -4.47 1.51
CA HIS A 132 14.44 -4.58 1.56
C HIS A 132 14.97 -4.17 0.17
N GLU A 133 16.01 -3.35 0.08
CA GLU A 133 16.48 -2.85 -1.22
C GLU A 133 17.05 -3.95 -2.12
N ILE A 134 17.42 -5.10 -1.53
CA ILE A 134 18.17 -6.15 -2.22
C ILE A 134 17.27 -7.33 -2.65
N ASP A 135 16.20 -7.65 -1.91
CA ASP A 135 15.38 -8.84 -2.14
C ASP A 135 13.89 -8.51 -2.20
N HIS A 136 13.21 -9.01 -3.24
CA HIS A 136 11.76 -8.93 -3.38
C HIS A 136 11.11 -10.09 -2.62
N LEU A 137 10.29 -9.76 -1.63
CA LEU A 137 9.54 -10.75 -0.84
C LEU A 137 8.34 -11.28 -1.63
N LEU A 138 7.80 -12.44 -1.26
CA LEU A 138 6.59 -12.95 -1.92
C LEU A 138 5.40 -11.99 -1.81
N THR A 139 5.24 -11.31 -0.67
CA THR A 139 4.20 -10.28 -0.51
C THR A 139 4.45 -9.07 -1.40
N ASP A 140 5.70 -8.72 -1.72
CA ASP A 140 5.99 -7.63 -2.65
C ASP A 140 5.56 -7.96 -4.09
N LEU A 141 5.67 -9.23 -4.46
CA LEU A 141 5.29 -9.71 -5.79
C LEU A 141 3.77 -9.84 -5.95
N THR A 142 3.10 -10.27 -4.87
CA THR A 142 1.64 -10.52 -4.83
C THR A 142 0.81 -9.31 -4.45
N ALA A 143 1.39 -8.24 -3.89
CA ALA A 143 0.71 -6.98 -3.63
C ALA A 143 0.41 -6.20 -4.92
N ASP A 144 -0.60 -5.34 -4.88
CA ASP A 144 -0.96 -4.44 -5.98
C ASP A 144 0.10 -3.37 -6.22
N LEU A 145 0.73 -2.91 -5.13
CA LEU A 145 1.83 -1.98 -5.17
C LEU A 145 2.90 -2.36 -4.15
N ARG A 146 4.16 -2.19 -4.54
CA ARG A 146 5.32 -2.34 -3.66
C ARG A 146 5.85 -0.98 -3.24
N ALA A 147 6.09 -0.81 -1.94
CA ALA A 147 6.84 0.31 -1.39
C ALA A 147 8.13 -0.20 -0.73
N SER A 148 9.21 0.59 -0.84
CA SER A 148 10.51 0.26 -0.26
C SER A 148 10.59 0.45 1.25
N THR A 149 9.67 1.21 1.85
CA THR A 149 9.57 1.43 3.30
C THR A 149 8.11 1.76 3.68
N PRO A 150 7.75 1.65 4.97
CA PRO A 150 6.49 2.18 5.50
C PRO A 150 6.23 3.64 5.13
N THR A 151 7.23 4.51 5.25
CA THR A 151 7.15 5.93 4.87
C THR A 151 6.84 6.08 3.37
N HIS A 152 7.59 5.38 2.52
CA HIS A 152 7.38 5.42 1.08
C HIS A 152 5.99 4.93 0.69
N ALA A 153 5.43 3.93 1.39
CA ALA A 153 4.06 3.48 1.15
C ALA A 153 3.05 4.62 1.34
N ALA A 154 3.17 5.37 2.43
CA ALA A 154 2.33 6.54 2.68
C ALA A 154 2.51 7.63 1.62
N GLU A 155 3.73 7.87 1.13
CA GLU A 155 4.00 8.86 0.09
C GLU A 155 3.39 8.49 -1.26
N LEU A 156 3.39 7.20 -1.60
CA LEU A 156 2.82 6.68 -2.85
C LEU A 156 1.30 6.77 -2.87
N VAL A 157 0.64 6.42 -1.76
CA VAL A 157 -0.83 6.31 -1.72
C VAL A 157 -1.54 7.58 -1.28
N VAL A 158 -0.87 8.45 -0.51
CA VAL A 158 -1.47 9.69 -0.02
C VAL A 158 -1.02 10.87 -0.90
N PRO A 159 -1.93 11.51 -1.63
CA PRO A 159 -1.57 12.68 -2.43
C PRO A 159 -1.29 13.89 -1.54
N ARG A 160 -0.55 14.85 -2.08
CA ARG A 160 -0.28 16.13 -1.44
C ARG A 160 -1.45 17.10 -1.58
N LYS A 161 -2.06 17.50 -0.46
CA LYS A 161 -3.21 18.41 -0.41
C LYS A 161 -2.90 19.77 -1.02
N ASP A 162 -1.72 20.32 -0.78
CA ASP A 162 -1.28 21.60 -1.33
C ASP A 162 -1.21 21.57 -2.87
N LEU A 163 -0.66 20.50 -3.45
CA LEU A 163 -0.63 20.33 -4.91
C LEU A 163 -2.02 20.12 -5.52
N LEU A 164 -2.94 19.49 -4.78
CA LEU A 164 -4.33 19.35 -5.22
C LEU A 164 -5.04 20.71 -5.24
N ILE A 165 -4.82 21.55 -4.22
CA ILE A 165 -5.36 22.90 -4.15
C ILE A 165 -4.81 23.74 -5.31
N GLU A 166 -3.49 23.74 -5.53
CA GLU A 166 -2.86 24.48 -6.62
C GLU A 166 -3.46 24.11 -8.00
N LYS A 167 -3.63 22.81 -8.27
CA LYS A 167 -4.26 22.33 -9.51
C LYS A 167 -5.71 22.78 -9.65
N LEU A 168 -6.47 22.84 -8.55
CA LEU A 168 -7.85 23.33 -8.58
C LEU A 168 -7.89 24.83 -8.89
N GLU A 169 -6.97 25.61 -8.33
CA GLU A 169 -6.87 27.05 -8.58
C GLU A 169 -6.46 27.37 -10.01
N GLU A 170 -5.49 26.63 -10.56
CA GLU A 170 -5.07 26.74 -11.95
C GLU A 170 -6.24 26.44 -12.90
N ARG A 171 -6.96 25.34 -12.67
CA ARG A 171 -8.15 24.98 -13.46
C ARG A 171 -9.23 26.06 -13.38
N ARG A 172 -9.48 26.62 -12.19
CA ARG A 172 -10.42 27.73 -12.00
C ARG A 172 -10.01 28.96 -12.81
N LYS A 173 -8.73 29.33 -12.79
CA LYS A 173 -8.20 30.48 -13.55
C LYS A 173 -8.34 30.27 -15.06
N ASN A 174 -8.02 29.08 -15.55
CA ASN A 174 -8.15 28.73 -16.96
C ASN A 174 -9.60 28.77 -17.43
N LEU A 175 -10.53 28.22 -16.64
CA LEU A 175 -11.98 28.30 -16.91
C LEU A 175 -12.47 29.74 -16.99
N ASN A 176 -12.11 30.59 -16.03
CA ASN A 176 -12.49 32.00 -16.03
C ASN A 176 -11.97 32.75 -17.25
N THR A 177 -10.72 32.48 -17.65
CA THR A 177 -10.09 33.12 -18.81
C THR A 177 -10.81 32.73 -20.10
N ASN A 178 -11.11 31.43 -20.27
CA ASN A 178 -11.83 30.90 -21.43
C ASN A 178 -13.29 31.38 -21.49
N LEU A 179 -13.97 31.56 -20.36
CA LEU A 179 -15.33 32.11 -20.34
C LEU A 179 -15.32 33.59 -20.77
N LEU A 180 -14.37 34.38 -20.27
CA LEU A 180 -14.24 35.80 -20.61
C LEU A 180 -13.87 36.01 -22.09
N SER A 181 -13.01 35.17 -22.67
CA SER A 181 -12.68 35.25 -24.11
C SER A 181 -13.90 34.92 -24.98
N ASN A 182 -14.62 33.84 -24.69
CA ASN A 182 -15.83 33.46 -25.43
C ASN A 182 -16.93 34.53 -25.38
N LEU A 183 -17.11 35.19 -24.23
CA LEU A 183 -18.08 36.29 -24.11
C LEU A 183 -17.69 37.52 -24.92
N LYS A 184 -16.39 37.79 -25.08
CA LYS A 184 -15.90 38.88 -25.93
C LYS A 184 -16.07 38.56 -27.42
N GLU A 185 -15.83 37.31 -27.82
CA GLU A 185 -16.02 36.86 -29.20
C GLU A 185 -17.49 36.90 -29.62
N LYS A 186 -18.43 36.51 -28.76
CA LYS A 186 -19.89 36.58 -29.05
C LYS A 186 -20.47 38.00 -29.08
N LYS A 187 -19.72 39.01 -28.60
CA LYS A 187 -20.12 40.43 -28.68
C LYS A 187 -19.63 41.13 -29.93
N LYS A 188 -18.77 40.48 -30.73
CA LYS A 188 -18.39 40.92 -32.08
C LYS A 188 -19.31 40.26 -33.10
#